data_AF-X6LGK6-F1
#
_entry.id   AF-X6LGK6-F1
#
_cell.length_a   1.000
_cell.length_b   1.000
_cell.length_c   1.000
_cell.angle_alpha   90.00
_cell.angle_beta   90.00
_cell.angle_gamma   90.00
#
_symmetry.space_group_name_H-M   'P 1'
#
loop_
_entity.id
_entity.type
_entity.pdbx_description
1 polymer ?
#
loop_
_entity_poly.entity_id
_entity_poly.type
_entity_poly.pdbx_seq_one_letter_code
_entity_poly.pdbx_strand_id
1 'polypeptide(L)'
;IYFIRDLLHAVKSIEHMEESNNQKIFQGVIQTLFDEPQHFIELSLWKHLLKFQSLEILVRNQWLHILKSPAFIDVVRVYEKLFVDTDFKINVLGQESYDANQKIAVVSKLKVRLTKHMYLFFENAIMTEEVLKKDKTRSICYNICEDLLYFGNNREKFGNSWKEYEHHLHQWFLRECYMLKDVNWTKQFFTQQLIRQQFPIFAHKEVSNVFSQLQWQRSKDQFTQSFNETFRERYNYFKEKLTAGNCSCYSEDKQDIPPLLTAALSMSSSVSQFKKLPGYVLKQTCTYIVYVMDNPRGNKPVFMSFAQNRDIHIFTKSKFHKFKSGASICK
;
A
#
# COMPACT_ATOMS: atom_id res chain seq x y z
N ILE A 1 -25.90 -8.70 22.56
CA ILE A 1 -24.41 -8.74 22.60
C ILE A 1 -23.83 -7.54 23.34
N TYR A 2 -24.20 -6.32 22.99
CA TYR A 2 -23.92 -5.15 23.86
C TYR A 2 -24.43 -5.40 25.28
N PHE A 3 -25.61 -6.01 25.42
CA PHE A 3 -26.12 -6.52 26.70
C PHE A 3 -25.13 -7.42 27.49
N ILE A 4 -24.45 -8.38 26.85
CA ILE A 4 -23.49 -9.26 27.55
C ILE A 4 -22.29 -8.45 28.02
N ARG A 5 -21.75 -7.59 27.16
CA ARG A 5 -20.66 -6.68 27.51
C ARG A 5 -21.04 -5.76 28.68
N ASP A 6 -22.21 -5.15 28.61
CA ASP A 6 -22.69 -4.18 29.60
C ASP A 6 -23.00 -4.88 30.93
N LEU A 7 -23.54 -6.11 30.89
CA LEU A 7 -23.71 -6.98 32.05
C LEU A 7 -22.37 -7.36 32.69
N LEU A 8 -21.37 -7.77 31.90
CA LEU A 8 -20.03 -8.09 32.42
C LEU A 8 -19.36 -6.87 33.06
N HIS A 9 -19.58 -5.68 32.50
CA HIS A 9 -19.13 -4.43 33.11
C HIS A 9 -19.85 -4.14 34.42
N ALA A 10 -21.18 -4.32 34.47
CA ALA A 10 -21.96 -4.15 35.68
C ALA A 10 -21.52 -5.11 36.78
N VAL A 11 -21.39 -6.40 36.47
CA VAL A 11 -20.88 -7.43 37.39
C VAL A 11 -19.49 -7.05 37.89
N LYS A 12 -18.58 -6.61 37.00
CA LYS A 12 -17.24 -6.13 37.42
C LYS A 12 -17.29 -4.94 38.39
N SER A 13 -18.29 -4.06 38.26
CA SER A 13 -18.43 -2.87 39.11
C SER A 13 -19.17 -3.11 40.42
N ILE A 14 -20.04 -4.13 40.46
CA ILE A 14 -20.90 -4.44 41.61
C ILE A 14 -20.23 -5.49 42.50
N GLU A 15 -19.65 -6.53 41.89
CA GLU A 15 -18.94 -7.57 42.61
C GLU A 15 -17.56 -7.04 43.03
N HIS A 16 -17.20 -7.23 44.30
CA HIS A 16 -15.89 -6.85 44.82
C HIS A 16 -14.79 -7.75 44.21
N MET A 17 -14.34 -7.40 43.01
CA MET A 17 -13.33 -8.15 42.23
C MET A 17 -11.93 -8.19 42.87
N GLU A 18 -11.74 -7.48 43.98
CA GLU A 18 -10.56 -7.57 44.85
C GLU A 18 -10.53 -8.88 45.65
N GLU A 19 -11.70 -9.50 45.87
CA GLU A 19 -11.79 -10.80 46.49
C GLU A 19 -11.38 -11.90 45.51
N SER A 20 -10.37 -12.69 45.90
CA SER A 20 -9.78 -13.74 45.05
C SER A 20 -10.80 -14.77 44.54
N ASN A 21 -11.86 -15.05 45.31
CA ASN A 21 -12.92 -15.98 44.90
C ASN A 21 -13.79 -15.38 43.79
N ASN A 22 -14.23 -14.14 43.93
CA ASN A 22 -15.05 -13.45 42.93
C ASN A 22 -14.27 -13.28 41.62
N GLN A 23 -12.97 -12.95 41.72
CA GLN A 23 -12.09 -12.88 40.56
C GLN A 23 -11.98 -14.22 39.83
N LYS A 24 -11.79 -15.34 40.55
CA LYS A 24 -11.70 -16.68 39.94
C LYS A 24 -13.00 -17.09 39.26
N ILE A 25 -14.14 -16.83 39.91
CA ILE A 25 -15.47 -17.10 39.33
C ILE A 25 -15.64 -16.29 38.06
N PHE A 26 -15.31 -14.99 38.09
CA PHE A 26 -15.43 -14.12 36.94
C PHE A 26 -14.48 -14.54 35.80
N GLN A 27 -13.24 -14.89 36.10
CA GLN A 27 -12.30 -15.46 35.12
C GLN A 27 -12.87 -16.72 34.47
N GLY A 28 -13.48 -17.61 35.26
CA GLY A 28 -14.17 -18.81 34.76
C GLY A 28 -15.29 -18.47 33.78
N VAL A 29 -16.14 -17.49 34.11
CA VAL A 29 -17.22 -17.02 33.22
C VAL A 29 -16.66 -16.47 31.91
N ILE A 30 -15.65 -15.60 31.97
CA ILE A 30 -15.04 -15.02 30.76
C ILE A 30 -14.40 -16.11 29.90
N GLN A 31 -13.75 -17.09 30.54
CA GLN A 31 -13.17 -18.23 29.86
C GLN A 31 -14.22 -19.08 29.15
N THR A 32 -15.34 -19.40 29.80
CA THR A 32 -16.44 -20.14 29.16
C THR A 32 -17.03 -19.39 27.97
N LEU A 33 -17.22 -18.06 28.10
CA LEU A 33 -17.68 -17.23 26.98
C LEU A 33 -16.71 -17.22 25.79
N PHE A 34 -15.41 -17.37 26.06
CA PHE A 34 -14.37 -17.45 25.03
C PHE A 34 -14.25 -18.84 24.41
N ASP A 35 -14.18 -19.89 25.22
CA ASP A 35 -13.99 -21.27 24.78
C ASP A 35 -15.24 -21.80 24.06
N GLU A 36 -16.44 -21.46 24.57
CA GLU A 36 -17.71 -22.06 24.16
C GLU A 36 -18.81 -21.03 23.83
N PRO A 37 -18.56 -20.05 22.93
CA PRO A 37 -19.54 -19.01 22.60
C PRO A 37 -20.84 -19.57 22.01
N GLN A 38 -20.80 -20.79 21.46
CA GLN A 38 -21.98 -21.46 20.90
C GLN A 38 -23.06 -21.79 21.92
N HIS A 39 -22.72 -21.90 23.22
CA HIS A 39 -23.73 -22.13 24.26
C HIS A 39 -24.53 -20.87 24.59
N PHE A 40 -24.07 -19.70 24.13
CA PHE A 40 -24.71 -18.42 24.41
C PHE A 40 -25.33 -17.80 23.17
N ILE A 41 -24.77 -18.08 21.98
CA ILE A 41 -25.20 -17.47 20.74
C ILE A 41 -25.08 -18.44 19.57
N GLU A 42 -26.15 -18.59 18.78
CA GLU A 42 -26.20 -19.50 17.64
C GLU A 42 -25.51 -18.94 16.37
N LEU A 43 -25.63 -17.64 16.12
CA LEU A 43 -25.12 -16.98 14.92
C LEU A 43 -23.59 -16.86 14.91
N SER A 44 -22.96 -17.27 13.80
CA SER A 44 -21.49 -17.32 13.64
C SER A 44 -20.79 -15.98 13.85
N LEU A 45 -21.31 -14.90 13.26
CA LEU A 45 -20.79 -13.54 13.41
C LEU A 45 -20.74 -13.12 14.88
N TRP A 46 -21.79 -13.50 15.61
CA TRP A 46 -21.97 -13.10 17.01
C TRP A 46 -21.11 -13.93 17.96
N LYS A 47 -20.84 -15.21 17.63
CA LYS A 47 -19.83 -16.02 18.32
C LYS A 47 -18.45 -15.37 18.26
N HIS A 48 -18.06 -14.87 17.09
CA HIS A 48 -16.78 -14.16 16.93
C HIS A 48 -16.74 -12.87 17.75
N LEU A 49 -17.82 -12.08 17.73
CA LEU A 49 -17.91 -10.86 18.52
C LEU A 49 -17.81 -11.13 20.03
N LEU A 50 -18.49 -12.16 20.53
CA LEU A 50 -18.43 -12.56 21.94
C LEU A 50 -17.01 -13.00 22.33
N LYS A 51 -16.36 -13.83 21.51
CA LYS A 51 -14.95 -14.20 21.70
C LYS A 51 -14.04 -12.98 21.79
N PHE A 52 -14.21 -12.03 20.89
CA PHE A 52 -13.40 -10.81 20.87
C PHE A 52 -13.63 -9.94 22.12
N GLN A 53 -14.88 -9.81 22.57
CA GLN A 53 -15.23 -9.08 23.79
C GLN A 53 -14.64 -9.73 25.05
N SER A 54 -14.76 -11.05 25.17
CA SER A 54 -14.13 -11.81 26.26
C SER A 54 -12.62 -11.60 26.26
N LEU A 55 -11.99 -11.70 25.09
CA LEU A 55 -10.54 -11.50 24.96
C LEU A 55 -10.11 -10.07 25.32
N GLU A 56 -10.91 -9.05 24.96
CA GLU A 56 -10.66 -7.67 25.38
C GLU A 56 -10.65 -7.53 26.91
N ILE A 57 -11.57 -8.19 27.61
CA ILE A 57 -11.60 -8.21 29.08
C ILE A 57 -10.34 -8.92 29.62
N LEU A 58 -9.96 -10.06 29.06
CA LEU A 58 -8.76 -10.79 29.50
C LEU A 58 -7.49 -9.96 29.33
N VAL A 59 -7.33 -9.31 28.18
CA VAL A 59 -6.19 -8.44 27.88
C VAL A 59 -6.13 -7.26 28.84
N ARG A 60 -7.25 -6.55 29.05
CA ARG A 60 -7.29 -5.38 29.95
C ARG A 60 -6.93 -5.72 31.39
N ASN A 61 -7.25 -6.93 31.85
CA ASN A 61 -6.94 -7.37 33.21
C ASN A 61 -5.65 -8.22 33.29
N GLN A 62 -4.88 -8.38 32.20
CA GLN A 62 -3.66 -9.21 32.14
C GLN A 62 -3.88 -10.69 32.50
N TRP A 63 -5.07 -11.23 32.21
CA TRP A 63 -5.44 -12.62 32.53
C TRP A 63 -5.20 -13.60 31.37
N LEU A 64 -4.22 -13.32 30.50
CA LEU A 64 -3.94 -14.18 29.35
C LEU A 64 -3.46 -15.60 29.74
N HIS A 65 -3.00 -15.78 30.98
CA HIS A 65 -2.61 -17.09 31.52
C HIS A 65 -3.76 -18.11 31.58
N ILE A 66 -5.03 -17.67 31.51
CA ILE A 66 -6.19 -18.58 31.53
C ILE A 66 -6.55 -19.13 30.15
N LEU A 67 -5.95 -18.59 29.07
CA LEU A 67 -6.23 -19.06 27.70
C LEU A 67 -5.61 -20.45 27.50
N LYS A 68 -6.46 -21.42 27.15
CA LYS A 68 -6.05 -22.82 26.92
C LYS A 68 -5.38 -23.06 25.56
N SER A 69 -5.55 -22.13 24.61
CA SER A 69 -5.12 -22.27 23.21
C SER A 69 -4.40 -21.02 22.72
N PRO A 70 -3.43 -21.15 21.78
CA PRO A 70 -2.74 -20.02 21.17
C PRO A 70 -3.67 -19.15 20.31
N ALA A 71 -4.43 -18.26 20.95
CA ALA A 71 -5.22 -17.21 20.30
C ALA A 71 -4.37 -15.98 19.95
N PHE A 72 -3.09 -16.18 19.61
CA PHE A 72 -2.10 -15.10 19.53
C PHE A 72 -2.47 -14.00 18.52
N ILE A 73 -3.01 -14.39 17.36
CA ILE A 73 -3.45 -13.42 16.34
C ILE A 73 -4.58 -12.55 16.87
N ASP A 74 -5.55 -13.14 17.56
CA ASP A 74 -6.69 -12.41 18.12
C ASP A 74 -6.24 -11.52 19.29
N VAL A 75 -5.29 -11.99 20.11
CA VAL A 75 -4.69 -11.19 21.19
C VAL A 75 -3.97 -9.97 20.63
N VAL A 76 -3.17 -10.14 19.56
CA VAL A 76 -2.51 -9.04 18.86
C VAL A 76 -3.54 -8.01 18.39
N ARG A 77 -4.60 -8.47 17.70
CA ARG A 77 -5.66 -7.59 17.19
C ARG A 77 -6.39 -6.82 18.31
N VAL A 78 -6.66 -7.48 19.43
CA VAL A 78 -7.27 -6.84 20.61
C VAL A 78 -6.34 -5.77 21.17
N TYR A 79 -5.04 -6.06 21.35
CA TYR A 79 -4.08 -5.06 21.78
C TYR A 79 -3.98 -3.89 20.80
N GLU A 80 -3.88 -4.17 19.50
CA GLU A 80 -3.85 -3.13 18.45
C GLU A 80 -5.07 -2.20 18.58
N LYS A 81 -6.29 -2.75 18.68
CA LYS A 81 -7.52 -1.97 18.90
C LYS A 81 -7.44 -1.13 20.19
N LEU A 82 -7.01 -1.72 21.30
CA LEU A 82 -6.88 -1.02 22.58
C LEU A 82 -5.92 0.18 22.51
N PHE A 83 -4.78 0.03 21.82
CA PHE A 83 -3.80 1.11 21.64
C PHE A 83 -4.23 2.17 20.62
N VAL A 84 -5.14 1.84 19.69
CA VAL A 84 -5.68 2.81 18.72
C VAL A 84 -6.75 3.68 19.37
N ASP A 85 -7.74 3.05 20.00
CA ASP A 85 -9.03 3.69 20.34
C ASP A 85 -9.13 4.21 21.77
N THR A 86 -8.23 3.79 22.67
CA THR A 86 -8.36 4.09 24.11
C THR A 86 -7.05 4.61 24.68
N ASP A 87 -7.12 5.44 25.74
CA ASP A 87 -5.99 5.78 26.61
C ASP A 87 -5.54 4.54 27.41
N PHE A 88 -5.05 3.54 26.69
CA PHE A 88 -4.59 2.29 27.25
C PHE A 88 -3.22 2.54 27.89
N LYS A 89 -3.25 2.82 29.20
CA LYS A 89 -2.12 3.32 30.01
C LYS A 89 -0.95 2.35 30.19
N ILE A 90 -0.98 1.14 29.60
CA ILE A 90 0.14 0.19 29.79
C ILE A 90 1.40 0.74 29.09
N ASN A 91 2.40 1.11 29.89
CA ASN A 91 3.70 1.53 29.42
C ASN A 91 4.59 0.32 29.06
N VAL A 92 4.13 -0.45 28.07
CA VAL A 92 4.78 -1.73 27.70
C VAL A 92 6.20 -1.52 27.16
N LEU A 93 6.56 -0.35 26.62
CA LEU A 93 7.88 -0.16 25.99
C LEU A 93 9.03 0.06 27.00
N GLY A 94 8.69 0.39 28.25
CA GLY A 94 9.63 0.78 29.29
C GLY A 94 10.06 -0.34 30.24
N GLN A 95 9.63 -1.59 30.04
CA GLN A 95 9.94 -2.65 31.00
C GLN A 95 11.36 -3.19 30.82
N GLU A 96 11.92 -3.74 31.90
CA GLU A 96 13.28 -4.29 31.95
C GLU A 96 13.40 -5.65 31.25
N SER A 97 12.34 -6.47 31.33
CA SER A 97 12.24 -7.76 30.63
C SER A 97 10.80 -8.02 30.22
N TYR A 98 10.60 -8.90 29.24
CA TYR A 98 9.29 -9.23 28.71
C TYR A 98 8.99 -10.73 28.79
N ASP A 99 7.87 -11.08 29.42
CA ASP A 99 7.22 -12.37 29.21
C ASP A 99 6.60 -12.46 27.80
N ALA A 100 6.09 -13.64 27.42
CA ALA A 100 5.51 -13.86 26.10
C ALA A 100 4.32 -12.92 25.80
N ASN A 101 3.47 -12.64 26.79
CA ASN A 101 2.30 -11.78 26.65
C ASN A 101 2.70 -10.30 26.51
N GLN A 102 3.71 -9.88 27.26
CA GLN A 102 4.29 -8.54 27.17
C GLN A 102 4.96 -8.32 25.81
N LYS A 103 5.69 -9.31 25.28
CA LYS A 103 6.24 -9.24 23.92
C LYS A 103 5.15 -9.01 22.87
N ILE A 104 4.01 -9.71 22.98
CA ILE A 104 2.85 -9.52 22.10
C ILE A 104 2.28 -8.08 22.21
N ALA A 105 2.16 -7.57 23.44
CA ALA A 105 1.69 -6.21 23.67
C ALA A 105 2.64 -5.16 23.08
N VAL A 106 3.96 -5.37 23.19
CA VAL A 106 4.98 -4.50 22.56
C VAL A 106 4.83 -4.50 21.03
N VAL A 107 4.77 -5.68 20.41
CA VAL A 107 4.58 -5.82 18.95
C VAL A 107 3.33 -5.06 18.49
N SER A 108 2.22 -5.25 19.20
CA SER A 108 0.94 -4.62 18.88
C SER A 108 1.03 -3.09 19.00
N LYS A 109 1.67 -2.58 20.06
CA LYS A 109 1.87 -1.15 20.26
C LYS A 109 2.75 -0.51 19.18
N LEU A 110 3.83 -1.21 18.79
CA LEU A 110 4.71 -0.77 17.70
C LEU A 110 3.96 -0.71 16.37
N LYS A 111 3.19 -1.74 16.04
CA LYS A 111 2.37 -1.75 14.82
C LYS A 111 1.41 -0.56 14.79
N VAL A 112 0.70 -0.29 15.88
CA VAL A 112 -0.21 0.86 15.96
C VAL A 112 0.52 2.19 15.78
N ARG A 113 1.69 2.35 16.42
CA ARG A 113 2.51 3.56 16.28
C ARG A 113 3.02 3.73 14.85
N LEU A 114 3.53 2.66 14.24
CA LEU A 114 3.93 2.62 12.84
C LEU A 114 2.78 2.95 11.91
N THR A 115 1.61 2.33 12.08
CA THR A 115 0.42 2.61 11.27
C THR A 115 0.05 4.09 11.33
N LYS A 116 0.03 4.70 12.51
CA LYS A 116 -0.23 6.15 12.68
C LYS A 116 0.83 6.99 11.93
N HIS A 117 2.10 6.67 12.09
CA HIS A 117 3.18 7.36 11.36
C HIS A 117 3.10 7.15 9.84
N MET A 118 2.75 5.96 9.38
CA MET A 118 2.58 5.62 7.96
C MET A 118 1.45 6.43 7.33
N TYR A 119 0.28 6.50 7.96
CA TYR A 119 -0.83 7.31 7.45
C TYR A 119 -0.43 8.78 7.32
N LEU A 120 0.16 9.36 8.38
CA LEU A 120 0.63 10.76 8.35
C LEU A 120 1.71 10.99 7.29
N PHE A 121 2.61 10.03 7.11
CA PHE A 121 3.66 10.08 6.11
C PHE A 121 3.07 10.05 4.70
N PHE A 122 2.25 9.04 4.40
CA PHE A 122 1.73 8.77 3.06
C PHE A 122 0.62 9.71 2.61
N GLU A 123 -0.09 10.35 3.53
CA GLU A 123 -0.99 11.47 3.23
C GLU A 123 -0.22 12.64 2.61
N ASN A 124 1.00 12.88 3.10
CA ASN A 124 1.84 14.01 2.68
C ASN A 124 2.90 13.64 1.63
N ALA A 125 3.10 12.34 1.38
CA ALA A 125 4.13 11.85 0.47
C ALA A 125 3.67 11.86 -0.99
N ILE A 126 4.35 12.69 -1.78
CA ILE A 126 4.37 12.68 -3.24
C ILE A 126 5.52 11.77 -3.71
N MET A 127 5.44 11.25 -4.94
CA MET A 127 6.49 10.44 -5.61
C MET A 127 7.77 11.23 -5.93
N THR A 128 8.25 12.04 -5.00
CA THR A 128 9.43 12.90 -5.17
C THR A 128 10.20 12.97 -3.86
N GLU A 129 11.52 12.79 -3.93
CA GLU A 129 12.43 12.94 -2.78
C GLU A 129 12.31 14.32 -2.10
N GLU A 130 11.78 15.32 -2.80
CA GLU A 130 11.52 16.68 -2.27
C GLU A 130 10.58 16.70 -1.07
N VAL A 131 9.75 15.67 -0.90
CA VAL A 131 8.87 15.50 0.26
C VAL A 131 9.66 15.47 1.57
N LEU A 132 10.88 14.93 1.55
CA LEU A 132 11.74 14.88 2.75
C LEU A 132 12.51 16.17 3.02
N LYS A 133 12.45 17.16 2.12
CA LYS A 133 12.92 18.52 2.45
C LYS A 133 11.98 19.20 3.46
N LYS A 134 10.75 18.70 3.63
CA LYS A 134 9.82 19.17 4.66
C LYS A 134 10.21 18.55 6.00
N ASP A 135 10.59 19.38 6.97
CA ASP A 135 11.04 18.93 8.29
C ASP A 135 10.05 18.00 8.99
N LYS A 136 8.74 18.26 8.86
CA LYS A 136 7.68 17.43 9.45
C LYS A 136 7.68 16.01 8.86
N THR A 137 7.71 15.88 7.54
CA THR A 137 7.68 14.56 6.88
C THR A 137 8.96 13.78 7.10
N ARG A 138 10.10 14.49 7.12
CA ARG A 138 11.40 13.93 7.48
C ARG A 138 11.39 13.37 8.91
N SER A 139 10.89 14.15 9.87
CA SER A 139 10.75 13.71 11.27
C SER A 139 9.86 12.47 11.41
N ILE A 140 8.73 12.41 10.70
CA ILE A 140 7.86 11.21 10.69
C ILE A 140 8.63 10.00 10.14
N CYS A 141 9.40 10.17 9.06
CA CYS A 141 10.20 9.08 8.49
C CYS A 141 11.29 8.59 9.45
N TYR A 142 11.94 9.50 10.19
CA TYR A 142 12.87 9.12 11.27
C TYR A 142 12.16 8.29 12.35
N ASN A 143 10.97 8.72 12.80
CA ASN A 143 10.21 7.96 13.80
C ASN A 143 9.82 6.57 13.28
N ILE A 144 9.49 6.43 12.00
CA ILE A 144 9.24 5.13 11.37
C ILE A 144 10.50 4.26 11.42
N CYS A 145 11.67 4.81 11.07
CA CYS A 145 12.92 4.06 11.08
C CYS A 145 13.31 3.61 12.51
N GLU A 146 13.17 4.49 13.49
CA GLU A 146 13.37 4.17 14.91
C GLU A 146 12.45 3.03 15.37
N ASP A 147 11.18 3.09 14.99
CA ASP A 147 10.20 2.05 15.31
C ASP A 147 10.54 0.70 14.66
N LEU A 148 11.05 0.72 13.42
CA LEU A 148 11.47 -0.48 12.70
C LEU A 148 12.74 -1.11 13.29
N LEU A 149 13.59 -0.32 13.95
CA LEU A 149 14.81 -0.79 14.62
C LEU A 149 14.61 -1.08 16.12
N TYR A 150 13.37 -1.00 16.60
CA TYR A 150 13.08 -1.10 18.04
C TYR A 150 13.62 -2.39 18.66
N PHE A 151 13.46 -3.53 17.99
CA PHE A 151 13.88 -4.83 18.53
C PHE A 151 15.41 -4.98 18.58
N GLY A 152 16.12 -4.54 17.55
CA GLY A 152 17.58 -4.45 17.56
C GLY A 152 18.11 -3.54 18.67
N ASN A 153 17.48 -2.38 18.85
CA ASN A 153 17.81 -1.42 19.92
C ASN A 153 17.48 -1.96 21.32
N ASN A 154 16.59 -2.94 21.44
CA ASN A 154 16.17 -3.57 22.70
C ASN A 154 16.52 -5.07 22.75
N ARG A 155 17.61 -5.49 22.10
CA ARG A 155 18.01 -6.90 21.96
C ARG A 155 18.03 -7.68 23.28
N GLU A 156 18.45 -7.05 24.37
CA GLU A 156 18.55 -7.66 25.69
C GLU A 156 17.17 -8.08 26.24
N LYS A 157 16.12 -7.31 25.94
CA LYS A 157 14.75 -7.58 26.40
C LYS A 157 14.07 -8.72 25.62
N PHE A 158 14.53 -8.98 24.39
CA PHE A 158 13.94 -9.99 23.50
C PHE A 158 14.76 -11.28 23.43
N GLY A 159 16.01 -11.27 23.90
CA GLY A 159 16.90 -12.43 23.86
C GLY A 159 17.15 -12.89 22.42
N ASN A 160 17.35 -14.18 22.21
CA ASN A 160 17.75 -14.73 20.91
C ASN A 160 16.73 -14.51 19.77
N SER A 161 15.46 -14.23 20.10
CA SER A 161 14.38 -14.05 19.11
C SER A 161 14.29 -12.64 18.55
N TRP A 162 15.09 -11.67 19.01
CA TRP A 162 14.94 -10.26 18.59
C TRP A 162 15.01 -10.07 17.07
N LYS A 163 15.90 -10.82 16.39
CA LYS A 163 16.06 -10.78 14.92
C LYS A 163 14.80 -11.25 14.21
N GLU A 164 14.14 -12.27 14.73
CA GLU A 164 12.90 -12.79 14.16
C GLU A 164 11.78 -11.76 14.29
N TYR A 165 11.61 -11.14 15.46
CA TYR A 165 10.62 -10.07 15.66
C TYR A 165 10.85 -8.90 14.71
N GLU A 166 12.10 -8.46 14.56
CA GLU A 166 12.46 -7.36 13.66
C GLU A 166 12.18 -7.71 12.19
N HIS A 167 12.59 -8.90 11.75
CA HIS A 167 12.36 -9.37 10.40
C HIS A 167 10.86 -9.41 10.05
N HIS A 168 10.03 -9.98 10.93
CA HIS A 168 8.58 -10.02 10.73
C HIS A 168 7.95 -8.63 10.76
N LEU A 169 8.46 -7.71 11.59
CA LEU A 169 8.00 -6.32 11.61
C LEU A 169 8.29 -5.62 10.28
N HIS A 170 9.49 -5.80 9.72
CA HIS A 170 9.86 -5.23 8.43
C HIS A 170 9.00 -5.77 7.29
N GLN A 171 8.75 -7.09 7.27
CA GLN A 171 7.84 -7.71 6.30
C GLN A 171 6.41 -7.16 6.41
N TRP A 172 5.89 -7.05 7.64
CA TRP A 172 4.57 -6.49 7.89
C TRP A 172 4.49 -5.03 7.43
N PHE A 173 5.46 -4.19 7.79
CA PHE A 173 5.51 -2.79 7.39
C PHE A 173 5.49 -2.63 5.86
N LEU A 174 6.28 -3.45 5.16
CA LEU A 174 6.35 -3.40 3.71
C LEU A 174 5.01 -3.81 3.07
N ARG A 175 4.35 -4.83 3.62
CA ARG A 175 3.01 -5.26 3.20
C ARG A 175 2.00 -4.12 3.36
N GLU A 176 2.02 -3.43 4.51
CA GLU A 176 1.13 -2.29 4.75
C GLU A 176 1.41 -1.13 3.77
N CYS A 177 2.68 -0.86 3.44
CA CYS A 177 3.01 0.12 2.40
C CYS A 177 2.41 -0.24 1.03
N TYR A 178 2.52 -1.51 0.63
CA TYR A 178 1.91 -2.00 -0.61
C TYR A 178 0.40 -1.83 -0.63
N MET A 179 -0.28 -2.03 0.50
CA MET A 179 -1.73 -1.80 0.61
C MET A 179 -2.09 -0.31 0.50
N LEU A 180 -1.28 0.59 1.08
CA LEU A 180 -1.59 2.03 1.13
C LEU A 180 -1.27 2.77 -0.18
N LYS A 181 -0.22 2.37 -0.90
CA LYS A 181 0.29 3.13 -2.04
C LYS A 181 0.58 2.30 -3.29
N ASP A 182 0.35 0.99 -3.28
CA ASP A 182 0.75 0.03 -4.33
C ASP A 182 2.23 -0.38 -4.33
N VAL A 183 2.50 -1.51 -5.02
CA VAL A 183 3.82 -2.15 -5.09
C VAL A 183 4.84 -1.31 -5.84
N ASN A 184 4.44 -0.68 -6.95
CA ASN A 184 5.32 0.12 -7.79
C ASN A 184 5.71 1.41 -7.08
N TRP A 185 4.72 2.09 -6.48
CA TRP A 185 4.97 3.28 -5.67
C TRP A 185 5.94 2.96 -4.54
N THR A 186 5.68 1.91 -3.77
CA THR A 186 6.49 1.53 -2.61
C THR A 186 7.92 1.19 -3.01
N LYS A 187 8.09 0.38 -4.06
CA LYS A 187 9.43 0.05 -4.58
C LYS A 187 10.15 1.29 -5.08
N GLN A 188 9.50 2.11 -5.89
CA GLN A 188 10.11 3.33 -6.43
C GLN A 188 10.49 4.31 -5.32
N PHE A 189 9.66 4.45 -4.28
CA PHE A 189 9.93 5.35 -3.17
C PHE A 189 11.12 4.88 -2.34
N PHE A 190 11.12 3.65 -1.82
CA PHE A 190 12.18 3.19 -0.91
C PHE A 190 13.52 2.87 -1.61
N THR A 191 13.54 2.86 -2.95
CA THR A 191 14.77 2.65 -3.74
C THR A 191 15.43 3.94 -4.20
N GLN A 192 14.80 5.08 -3.97
CA GLN A 192 15.34 6.40 -4.25
C GLN A 192 16.69 6.60 -3.53
N GLN A 193 17.64 7.24 -4.23
CA GLN A 193 19.01 7.35 -3.77
C GLN A 193 19.09 8.20 -2.50
N LEU A 194 18.37 9.32 -2.43
CA LEU A 194 18.38 10.18 -1.25
C LEU A 194 17.75 9.46 -0.04
N ILE A 195 16.68 8.69 -0.25
CA ILE A 195 16.05 7.87 0.80
C ILE A 195 17.06 6.89 1.39
N ARG A 196 17.75 6.15 0.53
CA ARG A 196 18.71 5.12 0.93
C ARG A 196 19.96 5.68 1.60
N GLN A 197 20.40 6.86 1.17
CA GLN A 197 21.52 7.56 1.80
C GLN A 197 21.13 8.10 3.19
N GLN A 198 19.92 8.61 3.33
CA GLN A 198 19.46 9.21 4.58
C GLN A 198 19.00 8.17 5.62
N PHE A 199 18.43 7.06 5.17
CA PHE A 199 17.85 6.02 6.01
C PHE A 199 18.46 4.66 5.68
N PRO A 200 19.56 4.29 6.36
CA PRO A 200 20.35 3.11 6.02
C PRO A 200 19.58 1.78 6.11
N ILE A 201 18.50 1.73 6.90
CA ILE A 201 17.60 0.58 7.01
C ILE A 201 17.00 0.15 5.66
N PHE A 202 16.82 1.07 4.72
CA PHE A 202 16.28 0.77 3.39
C PHE A 202 17.34 0.36 2.35
N ALA A 203 18.61 0.41 2.72
CA ALA A 203 19.74 0.20 1.81
C ALA A 203 20.61 -1.00 2.20
N HIS A 204 20.97 -1.12 3.48
CA HIS A 204 21.99 -2.05 3.95
C HIS A 204 21.38 -3.37 4.40
N LYS A 205 21.91 -4.46 3.84
CA LYS A 205 21.47 -5.83 4.16
C LYS A 205 21.77 -6.19 5.61
N GLU A 206 22.80 -5.59 6.18
CA GLU A 206 23.23 -5.72 7.57
C GLU A 206 22.20 -5.15 8.54
N VAL A 207 21.45 -4.13 8.11
CA VAL A 207 20.42 -3.45 8.91
C VAL A 207 19.04 -4.08 8.65
N SER A 208 18.70 -4.36 7.39
CA SER A 208 17.48 -5.10 7.06
C SER A 208 17.66 -5.94 5.79
N ASN A 209 17.58 -7.26 5.95
CA ASN A 209 17.56 -8.16 4.79
C ASN A 209 16.26 -8.03 3.96
N VAL A 210 15.18 -7.47 4.52
CA VAL A 210 13.88 -7.34 3.86
C VAL A 210 13.92 -6.14 2.90
N PHE A 211 14.29 -4.96 3.40
CA PHE A 211 14.30 -3.76 2.57
C PHE A 211 15.46 -3.73 1.57
N SER A 212 16.61 -4.33 1.90
CA SER A 212 17.74 -4.44 0.96
C SER A 212 17.41 -5.24 -0.30
N GLN A 213 16.42 -6.14 -0.23
CA GLN A 213 15.92 -6.89 -1.38
C GLN A 213 14.97 -6.08 -2.26
N LEU A 214 14.52 -4.90 -1.81
CA LEU A 214 13.74 -4.02 -2.67
C LEU A 214 14.61 -3.57 -3.83
N GLN A 215 14.29 -4.07 -5.01
CA GLN A 215 14.89 -3.62 -6.25
C GLN A 215 13.82 -2.91 -7.06
N TRP A 216 14.07 -1.64 -7.37
CA TRP A 216 13.32 -0.97 -8.42
C TRP A 216 13.96 -1.33 -9.74
N GLN A 217 13.45 -2.41 -10.32
CA GLN A 217 13.70 -2.69 -11.71
C GLN A 217 12.57 -2.03 -12.47
N ARG A 218 12.90 -0.92 -13.14
CA ARG A 218 12.02 -0.24 -14.10
C ARG A 218 11.89 -1.16 -15.33
N SER A 219 11.28 -2.33 -15.17
CA SER A 219 11.05 -3.22 -16.31
C SER A 219 10.05 -2.49 -17.20
N LYS A 220 10.40 -2.33 -18.48
CA LYS A 220 9.53 -1.71 -19.49
C LYS A 220 8.21 -2.47 -19.67
N ASP A 221 8.08 -3.63 -19.01
CA ASP A 221 7.03 -4.61 -19.16
C ASP A 221 6.12 -4.72 -17.93
N GLN A 222 6.46 -4.09 -16.79
CA GLN A 222 5.58 -4.08 -15.61
C GLN A 222 4.26 -3.34 -15.87
N PHE A 223 4.28 -2.29 -16.70
CA PHE A 223 3.06 -1.59 -17.10
C PHE A 223 2.19 -2.39 -18.07
N THR A 224 2.81 -3.24 -18.90
CA THR A 224 2.04 -4.07 -19.84
C THR A 224 1.42 -5.27 -19.13
N GLN A 225 1.93 -5.67 -17.96
CA GLN A 225 1.33 -6.70 -17.10
C GLN A 225 -0.07 -6.35 -16.58
N SER A 226 -0.41 -5.06 -16.44
CA SER A 226 -1.77 -4.65 -16.07
C SER A 226 -2.77 -4.70 -17.23
N PHE A 227 -2.28 -4.83 -18.47
CA PHE A 227 -3.17 -5.01 -19.61
C PHE A 227 -3.72 -6.43 -19.64
N ASN A 228 -4.96 -6.57 -20.10
CA ASN A 228 -5.47 -7.88 -20.49
C ASN A 228 -4.60 -8.44 -21.62
N GLU A 229 -4.60 -9.77 -21.75
CA GLU A 229 -3.68 -10.49 -22.63
C GLU A 229 -3.79 -10.02 -24.09
N THR A 230 -5.02 -9.86 -24.59
CA THR A 230 -5.28 -9.39 -25.97
C THR A 230 -4.73 -7.99 -26.24
N PHE A 231 -4.96 -7.03 -25.33
CA PHE A 231 -4.45 -5.66 -25.47
C PHE A 231 -2.93 -5.61 -25.29
N ARG A 232 -2.37 -6.47 -24.42
CA ARG A 232 -0.93 -6.58 -24.21
C ARG A 232 -0.21 -7.02 -25.48
N GLU A 233 -0.73 -8.04 -26.17
CA GLU A 233 -0.18 -8.53 -27.43
C GLU A 233 -0.19 -7.45 -28.51
N ARG A 234 -1.35 -6.79 -28.70
CA ARG A 234 -1.51 -5.65 -29.62
C ARG A 234 -0.54 -4.51 -29.30
N TYR A 235 -0.40 -4.16 -28.03
CA TYR A 235 0.54 -3.13 -27.58
C TYR A 235 2.00 -3.51 -27.80
N ASN A 236 2.39 -4.74 -27.51
CA ASN A 236 3.76 -5.19 -27.74
C ASN A 236 4.11 -5.17 -29.23
N TYR A 237 3.21 -5.67 -30.09
CA TYR A 237 3.35 -5.59 -31.54
C TYR A 237 3.46 -4.14 -32.03
N PHE A 238 2.55 -3.26 -31.59
CA PHE A 238 2.57 -1.84 -31.91
C PHE A 238 3.90 -1.18 -31.51
N LYS A 239 4.35 -1.42 -30.28
CA LYS A 239 5.59 -0.88 -29.71
C LYS A 239 6.81 -1.33 -30.52
N GLU A 240 6.91 -2.61 -30.86
CA GLU A 240 8.01 -3.15 -31.67
C GLU A 240 8.07 -2.48 -33.05
N LYS A 241 6.93 -2.36 -33.74
CA LYS A 241 6.85 -1.71 -35.05
C LYS A 241 7.18 -0.22 -34.97
N LEU A 242 6.71 0.47 -33.93
CA LEU A 242 7.03 1.87 -33.66
C LEU A 242 8.54 2.06 -33.46
N THR A 243 9.19 1.18 -32.67
CA THR A 243 10.64 1.24 -32.45
C THR A 243 11.47 0.91 -33.69
N ALA A 244 10.94 0.10 -34.60
CA ALA A 244 11.60 -0.23 -35.87
C ALA A 244 11.48 0.89 -36.93
N GLY A 245 10.84 2.03 -36.61
CA GLY A 245 10.65 3.15 -37.54
C GLY A 245 9.66 2.85 -38.68
N ASN A 246 8.95 1.73 -38.60
CA ASN A 246 8.03 1.32 -39.64
C ASN A 246 6.64 1.92 -39.39
N CYS A 247 6.34 3.04 -40.06
CA CYS A 247 5.08 3.79 -39.88
C CYS A 247 3.86 3.11 -40.51
N SER A 248 4.01 1.97 -41.20
CA SER A 248 2.87 1.11 -41.61
C SER A 248 2.46 0.14 -40.49
N CYS A 249 2.65 0.55 -39.23
CA CYS A 249 2.67 -0.29 -38.04
C CYS A 249 1.37 -1.00 -37.67
N TYR A 250 0.26 -0.79 -38.39
CA TYR A 250 -1.02 -1.40 -38.07
C TYR A 250 -1.79 -1.77 -39.34
N SER A 251 -2.02 -3.07 -39.54
CA SER A 251 -2.88 -3.63 -40.59
C SER A 251 -4.25 -4.08 -40.07
N GLU A 252 -4.50 -3.93 -38.76
CA GLU A 252 -5.77 -4.28 -38.09
C GLU A 252 -6.70 -3.07 -37.95
N ASP A 253 -7.77 -3.23 -37.16
CA ASP A 253 -8.84 -2.25 -36.98
C ASP A 253 -8.31 -0.89 -36.53
N LYS A 254 -8.61 0.16 -37.30
CA LYS A 254 -8.09 1.53 -37.09
C LYS A 254 -8.52 2.12 -35.74
N GLN A 255 -9.53 1.52 -35.10
CA GLN A 255 -10.04 1.93 -33.80
C GLN A 255 -9.06 1.68 -32.65
N ASP A 256 -8.12 0.73 -32.81
CA ASP A 256 -7.15 0.37 -31.77
C ASP A 256 -5.92 1.29 -31.75
N ILE A 257 -5.65 2.04 -32.82
CA ILE A 257 -4.46 2.90 -32.92
C ILE A 257 -4.44 3.97 -31.80
N PRO A 258 -5.55 4.67 -31.50
CA PRO A 258 -5.51 5.74 -30.50
C PRO A 258 -5.31 5.27 -29.05
N PRO A 259 -5.94 4.18 -28.56
CA PRO A 259 -5.60 3.66 -27.23
C PRO A 259 -4.17 3.12 -27.15
N LEU A 260 -3.64 2.49 -28.21
CA LEU A 260 -2.26 1.99 -28.23
C LEU A 260 -1.22 3.11 -28.27
N LEU A 261 -1.46 4.15 -29.06
CA LEU A 261 -0.61 5.34 -29.11
C LEU A 261 -0.66 6.10 -27.78
N THR A 262 -1.85 6.25 -27.18
CA THR A 262 -2.02 6.88 -25.86
C THR A 262 -1.24 6.12 -24.80
N ALA A 263 -1.30 4.79 -24.80
CA ALA A 263 -0.52 3.94 -23.92
C ALA A 263 0.99 4.15 -24.14
N ALA A 264 1.46 4.10 -25.38
CA ALA A 264 2.87 4.29 -25.72
C ALA A 264 3.41 5.67 -25.31
N LEU A 265 2.62 6.72 -25.51
CA LEU A 265 2.98 8.09 -25.12
C LEU A 265 3.00 8.26 -23.60
N SER A 266 2.00 7.72 -22.91
CA SER A 266 1.92 7.73 -21.44
C SER A 266 3.07 6.96 -20.80
N MET A 267 3.55 5.91 -21.45
CA MET A 267 4.70 5.12 -20.99
C MET A 267 6.05 5.75 -21.37
N SER A 268 6.15 6.48 -22.49
CA SER A 268 7.40 7.11 -22.94
C SER A 268 7.76 8.39 -22.19
N SER A 269 6.78 9.13 -21.67
CA SER A 269 6.98 10.34 -20.87
C SER A 269 7.68 10.09 -19.51
N SER A 270 7.78 8.82 -19.09
CA SER A 270 8.53 8.41 -17.89
C SER A 270 10.04 8.21 -18.12
N VAL A 271 10.51 8.32 -19.38
CA VAL A 271 11.91 8.11 -19.78
C VAL A 271 12.68 9.44 -19.79
N SER A 272 13.29 9.78 -18.65
CA SER A 272 14.27 10.89 -18.54
C SER A 272 15.62 10.61 -19.24
N GLN A 273 15.68 9.68 -20.18
CA GLN A 273 16.92 9.27 -20.86
C GLN A 273 17.03 9.66 -22.34
N PHE A 274 16.14 10.49 -22.88
CA PHE A 274 16.36 11.07 -24.21
C PHE A 274 17.25 12.32 -24.14
N LYS A 275 18.54 12.11 -23.82
CA LYS A 275 19.57 13.04 -24.27
C LYS A 275 19.60 12.94 -25.80
N LYS A 276 19.05 13.97 -26.46
CA LYS A 276 18.98 14.17 -27.92
C LYS A 276 18.00 13.25 -28.68
N LEU A 277 16.70 13.50 -28.53
CA LEU A 277 15.82 13.44 -29.70
C LEU A 277 15.68 14.87 -30.25
N PRO A 278 15.71 15.09 -31.58
CA PRO A 278 15.49 16.41 -32.16
C PRO A 278 14.14 16.94 -31.67
N GLY A 279 14.12 18.17 -31.13
CA GLY A 279 12.96 18.80 -30.51
C GLY A 279 11.71 18.93 -31.41
N TYR A 280 11.81 18.53 -32.68
CA TYR A 280 10.69 18.44 -33.61
C TYR A 280 9.74 17.27 -33.32
N VAL A 281 10.22 16.12 -32.84
CA VAL A 281 9.38 14.92 -32.69
C VAL A 281 8.45 15.02 -31.48
N LEU A 282 8.96 15.42 -30.30
CA LEU A 282 8.12 15.53 -29.09
C LEU A 282 7.09 16.67 -29.17
N LYS A 283 7.44 17.79 -29.82
CA LYS A 283 6.55 18.95 -29.94
C LYS A 283 5.43 18.73 -30.96
N GLN A 284 5.66 17.92 -32.00
CA GLN A 284 4.63 17.56 -32.98
C GLN A 284 3.61 16.57 -32.41
N THR A 285 4.01 15.61 -31.58
CA THR A 285 3.11 14.55 -31.10
C THR A 285 2.12 15.02 -30.02
N CYS A 286 2.48 16.01 -29.19
CA CYS A 286 1.54 16.60 -28.24
C CYS A 286 0.45 17.46 -28.89
N THR A 287 0.56 17.78 -30.19
CA THR A 287 -0.34 18.74 -30.86
C THR A 287 -1.45 18.07 -31.66
N TYR A 288 -1.45 16.74 -31.86
CA TYR A 288 -2.46 16.08 -32.71
C TYR A 288 -2.94 14.74 -32.13
N ILE A 289 -4.01 14.80 -31.33
CA ILE A 289 -5.07 13.79 -31.41
C ILE A 289 -6.28 14.52 -31.99
N VAL A 290 -6.28 14.72 -33.31
CA VAL A 290 -7.48 15.14 -34.05
C VAL A 290 -7.99 13.87 -34.73
N TYR A 291 -9.05 13.29 -34.18
CA TYR A 291 -9.83 12.28 -34.90
C TYR A 291 -10.53 12.99 -36.06
N VAL A 292 -10.07 12.76 -37.29
CA VAL A 292 -10.87 13.06 -38.48
C VAL A 292 -11.81 11.88 -38.69
N MET A 293 -13.00 11.97 -38.10
CA MET A 293 -14.11 11.09 -38.48
C MET A 293 -14.58 11.57 -39.86
N ASP A 294 -14.48 10.69 -40.87
CA ASP A 294 -15.03 10.97 -42.19
C ASP A 294 -16.54 11.21 -42.04
N ASN A 295 -16.95 12.46 -42.25
CA ASN A 295 -18.35 12.83 -42.32
C ASN A 295 -18.84 12.53 -43.76
N PRO A 296 -19.73 11.55 -43.98
CA PRO A 296 -20.15 11.15 -45.33
C PRO A 296 -20.96 12.22 -46.06
N ARG A 297 -21.24 13.37 -45.44
CA ARG A 297 -21.86 14.54 -46.07
C ARG A 297 -20.95 15.76 -46.02
N GLY A 298 -19.79 15.65 -46.65
CA GLY A 298 -19.24 16.66 -47.57
C GLY A 298 -19.02 18.11 -47.12
N ASN A 299 -19.24 18.54 -45.87
CA ASN A 299 -18.93 19.93 -45.48
C ASN A 299 -18.45 20.05 -44.02
N LYS A 300 -17.16 20.42 -43.91
CA LYS A 300 -16.33 20.82 -42.75
C LYS A 300 -16.04 19.75 -41.68
N PRO A 301 -14.75 19.60 -41.28
CA PRO A 301 -14.38 18.80 -40.12
C PRO A 301 -14.91 19.45 -38.84
N VAL A 302 -15.51 18.65 -37.97
CA VAL A 302 -15.90 19.06 -36.61
C VAL A 302 -14.72 18.82 -35.69
N PHE A 303 -14.18 19.87 -35.10
CA PHE A 303 -13.11 19.80 -34.11
C PHE A 303 -13.75 19.69 -32.72
N MET A 304 -13.51 18.59 -32.01
CA MET A 304 -13.72 18.55 -30.55
C MET A 304 -12.37 18.75 -29.86
N SER A 305 -12.21 19.86 -29.16
CA SER A 305 -11.10 20.05 -28.22
C SER A 305 -11.52 19.56 -26.85
N PHE A 306 -10.68 18.75 -26.21
CA PHE A 306 -10.72 18.60 -24.75
C PHE A 306 -9.83 19.68 -24.17
N ALA A 307 -10.43 20.64 -23.48
CA ALA A 307 -9.69 21.69 -22.81
C ALA A 307 -8.97 21.11 -21.59
N GLN A 308 -7.64 21.01 -21.67
CA GLN A 308 -6.79 21.15 -20.49
C GLN A 308 -5.78 22.26 -20.75
N ASN A 309 -5.97 23.33 -19.98
CA ASN A 309 -5.19 24.56 -19.94
C ASN A 309 -3.70 24.33 -20.15
N ARG A 310 -3.14 24.94 -21.20
CA ARG A 310 -1.89 25.71 -21.20
C ARG A 310 -1.70 26.38 -22.55
N ASP A 311 -1.59 27.70 -22.54
CA ASP A 311 -1.33 28.56 -23.70
C ASP A 311 -0.07 28.13 -24.46
N ILE A 312 -0.20 27.82 -25.75
CA ILE A 312 0.93 27.71 -26.67
C ILE A 312 0.54 28.36 -28.00
N HIS A 313 1.25 29.43 -28.36
CA HIS A 313 1.12 30.14 -29.63
C HIS A 313 1.47 29.25 -30.84
N ILE A 314 0.65 29.37 -31.89
CA ILE A 314 0.72 28.59 -33.14
C ILE A 314 1.55 29.36 -34.18
N PHE A 315 2.53 28.69 -34.81
CA PHE A 315 3.05 29.06 -36.13
C PHE A 315 2.90 27.88 -37.08
N THR A 316 2.06 28.05 -38.09
CA THR A 316 1.78 27.06 -39.14
C THR A 316 2.82 27.11 -40.25
N LYS A 317 3.41 25.96 -40.58
CA LYS A 317 3.72 25.57 -41.97
C LYS A 317 4.12 24.10 -42.04
N SER A 318 3.21 23.26 -42.51
CA SER A 318 3.55 21.93 -43.03
C SER A 318 2.50 21.45 -44.03
N LYS A 319 3.00 20.98 -45.19
CA LYS A 319 2.22 20.27 -46.22
C LYS A 319 2.00 18.83 -45.76
N PHE A 320 0.75 18.36 -45.77
CA PHE A 320 0.44 16.94 -45.65
C PHE A 320 0.45 16.27 -47.03
N HIS A 321 1.11 15.13 -47.16
CA HIS A 321 0.90 14.24 -48.29
C HIS A 321 -0.40 13.44 -48.09
N LYS A 322 -1.33 13.59 -49.03
CA LYS A 322 -2.55 12.77 -49.12
C LYS A 322 -2.15 11.31 -49.31
N PHE A 323 -2.50 10.45 -48.35
CA PHE A 323 -2.54 9.02 -48.58
C PHE A 323 -3.76 8.72 -49.46
N LYS A 324 -3.53 8.29 -50.71
CA LYS A 324 -4.60 7.79 -51.57
C LYS A 324 -5.04 6.41 -51.05
N SER A 325 -6.34 6.25 -50.82
CA SER A 325 -6.97 4.96 -50.58
C SER A 325 -6.77 4.05 -51.80
N GLY A 326 -6.00 2.98 -51.64
CA GLY A 326 -5.94 1.89 -52.61
C GLY A 326 -7.17 0.99 -52.47
N ALA A 327 -8.31 1.43 -53.00
CA ALA A 327 -9.41 0.53 -53.34
C ALA A 327 -9.33 0.27 -54.84
N SER A 328 -8.70 -0.83 -55.25
CA SER A 328 -8.83 -1.31 -56.62
C SER A 328 -10.20 -1.95 -56.76
N ILE A 329 -11.06 -1.30 -57.53
CA ILE A 329 -12.27 -1.87 -58.11
C ILE A 329 -11.81 -3.02 -59.03
N CYS A 330 -12.30 -4.24 -58.77
CA CYS A 330 -12.29 -5.32 -59.74
C CYS A 330 -13.69 -5.94 -59.81
N LYS A 331 -14.34 -5.61 -60.93
CA LYS A 331 -15.65 -6.02 -61.49
C LYS A 331 -16.91 -5.48 -60.81
#